data_AF-A0A0H3AMK5-F1
#
_entry.id   AF-A0A0H3AMK5-F1
#
_cell.length_a   1.000
_cell.length_b   1.000
_cell.length_c   1.000
_cell.angle_alpha   90.00
_cell.angle_beta   90.00
_cell.angle_gamma   90.00
#
_symmetry.space_group_name_H-M   'P 1'
#
loop_
_entity.id
_entity.type
_entity.pdbx_description
1 polymer ?
#
loop_
_entity_poly.entity_id
_entity_poly.type
_entity_poly.pdbx_seq_one_letter_code
_entity_poly.pdbx_strand_id
1 'polypeptide(L)'
;MTKTDGSSASGFGIPTILFHSRPSVRPAAVSFGRKLRYLTRMAQKKAHEVDSFLARPTSSFPVVLLYGPDKGLVNERARRYAAASKLPLDDPFAVIRMEADEIEADPAKLADEAGTISMFGGQRLIWIKNAGGQKKLVEAVKRLAAEPPQETFILIEAGDLKKGAGLRSAVENASAGMALPCYSDDARGIDGVIDDILAEWKMQITLDARQLLRASLGGDRLATRGELEKLCLYTRGKERIDIDDVREAVGDVAGLSTDEVVDAVLAGDLPRFEIAFDRVVKSGTAPFLLLTAAMRQFQQVQALRHIADTERKSASMVVASARPPIFFNRKKLIETAISRWTGESLTRIMERLQRAVLESRRNAALSVPIIRQGLLAISVESLRNARR
;
A
#
# COMPACT_ATOMS: atom_id res chain seq x y z
N MET A 1 -32.11 -8.07 81.83
CA MET A 1 -32.09 -6.76 82.55
C MET A 1 -31.30 -5.82 81.65
N THR A 2 -31.78 -4.72 81.08
CA THR A 2 -32.91 -3.81 81.32
C THR A 2 -32.94 -2.91 80.06
N LYS A 3 -33.99 -2.98 79.23
CA LYS A 3 -34.97 -1.89 78.97
C LYS A 3 -34.69 -0.56 79.68
N THR A 4 -34.60 0.49 78.86
CA THR A 4 -34.94 1.92 79.05
C THR A 4 -34.84 2.54 77.64
N ASP A 5 -35.60 3.51 77.15
CA ASP A 5 -36.80 4.29 77.46
C ASP A 5 -37.18 4.89 76.09
N GLY A 6 -38.42 5.14 75.68
CA GLY A 6 -39.45 5.89 76.38
C GLY A 6 -39.67 7.22 75.66
N SER A 7 -40.95 7.61 75.55
CA SER A 7 -41.46 8.95 75.23
C SER A 7 -41.53 9.34 73.74
N SER A 8 -42.69 9.39 73.08
CA SER A 8 -44.02 9.97 73.34
C SER A 8 -44.25 11.36 72.73
N ALA A 9 -45.39 11.42 72.02
CA ALA A 9 -46.35 12.52 71.94
C ALA A 9 -45.99 13.71 71.02
N SER A 10 -46.91 14.30 70.25
CA SER A 10 -48.37 14.42 70.34
C SER A 10 -48.88 14.86 68.95
N GLY A 11 -50.06 14.43 68.48
CA GLY A 11 -51.32 15.19 68.63
C GLY A 11 -51.46 16.20 67.47
N PHE A 12 -52.58 16.44 66.80
CA PHE A 12 -54.01 16.22 67.01
C PHE A 12 -54.70 16.69 65.70
N GLY A 13 -55.91 16.22 65.37
CA GLY A 13 -56.85 17.00 64.52
C GLY A 13 -57.46 16.31 63.29
N ILE A 14 -58.59 15.63 63.51
CA ILE A 14 -59.64 15.13 62.58
C ILE A 14 -60.52 16.36 62.17
N PRO A 15 -61.14 16.51 60.96
CA PRO A 15 -62.24 15.63 60.50
C PRO A 15 -62.46 15.36 59.00
N THR A 16 -62.94 14.13 58.75
CA THR A 16 -64.09 13.71 57.93
C THR A 16 -64.71 14.71 56.95
N ILE A 17 -64.82 14.33 55.67
CA ILE A 17 -66.07 14.19 54.88
C ILE A 17 -65.73 13.59 53.50
N LEU A 18 -66.38 12.45 53.17
CA LEU A 18 -66.46 11.86 51.84
C LEU A 18 -67.32 12.74 50.92
N PHE A 19 -66.87 13.01 49.69
CA PHE A 19 -67.77 13.09 48.52
C PHE A 19 -67.02 12.69 47.25
N HIS A 20 -67.63 11.77 46.48
CA HIS A 20 -67.23 11.29 45.16
C HIS A 20 -67.21 12.48 44.17
N SER A 21 -66.36 12.66 43.15
CA SER A 21 -66.15 11.79 41.98
C SER A 21 -65.27 12.51 40.91
N ARG A 22 -64.17 11.86 40.46
CA ARG A 22 -63.40 11.94 39.17
C ARG A 22 -62.87 13.30 38.61
N PRO A 23 -61.84 13.33 37.72
CA PRO A 23 -60.76 12.39 37.43
C PRO A 23 -59.34 12.98 37.64
N SER A 24 -58.35 12.08 37.74
CA SER A 24 -56.94 12.35 37.99
C SER A 24 -56.26 13.19 36.89
N VAL A 25 -55.79 14.38 37.25
CA VAL A 25 -54.76 15.11 36.50
C VAL A 25 -53.40 14.58 36.94
N ARG A 26 -52.69 13.89 36.03
CA ARG A 26 -51.31 13.44 36.23
C ARG A 26 -50.35 14.64 36.23
N PRO A 27 -49.44 14.79 37.21
CA PRO A 27 -48.23 15.56 37.00
C PRO A 27 -47.09 14.66 36.50
N ALA A 28 -46.23 15.29 35.71
CA ALA A 28 -45.13 14.75 34.91
C ALA A 28 -44.30 13.62 35.55
N ALA A 29 -44.22 12.49 34.84
CA ALA A 29 -43.15 11.52 35.01
C ALA A 29 -41.89 12.06 34.31
N VAL A 30 -40.91 12.51 35.09
CA VAL A 30 -39.54 12.71 34.62
C VAL A 30 -38.94 11.32 34.42
N SER A 31 -38.83 10.91 33.16
CA SER A 31 -38.27 9.61 32.78
C SER A 31 -36.76 9.57 33.05
N PHE A 32 -36.38 9.04 34.20
CA PHE A 32 -35.02 8.58 34.47
C PHE A 32 -34.77 7.28 33.70
N GLY A 33 -33.65 7.20 32.97
CA GLY A 33 -33.07 5.93 32.53
C GLY A 33 -33.25 5.55 31.07
N ARG A 34 -32.72 6.34 30.13
CA ARG A 34 -32.14 5.74 28.92
C ARG A 34 -30.71 5.35 29.24
N LYS A 35 -30.50 4.07 29.59
CA LYS A 35 -29.20 3.39 29.47
C LYS A 35 -28.69 3.65 28.05
N LEU A 36 -27.74 4.57 27.91
CA LEU A 36 -26.99 4.77 26.69
C LEU A 36 -26.14 3.50 26.52
N ARG A 37 -26.65 2.58 25.70
CA ARG A 37 -25.89 1.43 25.23
C ARG A 37 -24.68 1.99 24.48
N TYR A 38 -23.52 2.00 25.12
CA TYR A 38 -22.24 2.13 24.46
C TYR A 38 -22.10 0.90 23.54
N LEU A 39 -22.57 1.06 22.30
CA LEU A 39 -22.13 0.23 21.20
C LEU A 39 -20.62 0.45 21.11
N THR A 40 -19.85 -0.56 21.51
CA THR A 40 -18.42 -0.67 21.28
C THR A 40 -18.17 -0.54 19.78
N ARG A 41 -18.02 0.70 19.30
CA ARG A 41 -17.54 0.97 17.95
C ARG A 41 -16.08 0.56 17.96
N MET A 42 -15.76 -0.61 17.40
CA MET A 42 -14.38 -0.97 17.12
C MET A 42 -13.74 0.18 16.37
N ALA A 43 -12.66 0.75 16.92
CA ALA A 43 -12.01 1.93 16.37
C ALA A 43 -11.06 1.54 15.23
N GLN A 44 -11.62 0.92 14.20
CA GLN A 44 -10.92 0.49 13.01
C GLN A 44 -11.59 1.09 11.78
N LYS A 45 -10.80 1.75 10.92
CA LYS A 45 -11.25 2.17 9.60
C LYS A 45 -10.96 1.10 8.56
N LYS A 46 -11.82 1.01 7.54
CA LYS A 46 -11.53 0.21 6.35
C LYS A 46 -10.46 0.92 5.52
N ALA A 47 -9.67 0.17 4.75
CA ALA A 47 -8.53 0.71 3.99
C ALA A 47 -8.89 1.90 3.06
N HIS A 48 -10.11 1.91 2.49
CA HIS A 48 -10.59 2.99 1.63
C HIS A 48 -11.10 4.23 2.39
N GLU A 49 -11.35 4.12 3.70
CA GLU A 49 -11.77 5.25 4.53
C GLU A 49 -10.59 5.97 5.18
N VAL A 50 -9.38 5.40 5.08
CA VAL A 50 -8.17 5.94 5.73
C VAL A 50 -7.82 7.32 5.19
N ASP A 51 -7.82 7.50 3.87
CA ASP A 51 -7.41 8.78 3.27
C ASP A 51 -8.40 9.91 3.59
N SER A 52 -9.70 9.60 3.62
CA SER A 52 -10.73 10.53 4.10
C SER A 52 -10.59 10.91 5.58
N PHE A 53 -10.13 9.97 6.42
CA PHE A 53 -9.85 10.24 7.82
C PHE A 53 -8.60 11.12 7.99
N LEU A 54 -7.55 10.86 7.22
CA LEU A 54 -6.31 11.64 7.24
C LEU A 54 -6.51 13.08 6.74
N ALA A 55 -7.46 13.32 5.83
CA ALA A 55 -7.80 14.66 5.37
C ALA A 55 -8.44 15.55 6.46
N ARG A 56 -9.05 14.95 7.49
CA ARG A 56 -9.67 15.65 8.62
C ARG A 56 -9.37 14.91 9.92
N PRO A 57 -8.12 14.99 10.44
CA PRO A 57 -7.78 14.34 11.69
C PRO A 57 -8.67 14.92 12.79
N THR A 58 -9.47 14.05 13.40
CA THR A 58 -10.39 14.46 14.46
C THR A 58 -9.64 14.36 15.78
N SER A 59 -9.66 15.41 16.60
CA SER A 59 -9.02 15.41 17.94
C SER A 59 -9.60 14.35 18.90
N SER A 60 -10.69 13.69 18.52
CA SER A 60 -11.34 12.62 19.28
C SER A 60 -10.50 11.35 19.43
N PHE A 61 -9.43 11.17 18.65
CA PHE A 61 -8.57 9.99 18.70
C PHE A 61 -7.10 10.39 18.88
N PRO A 62 -6.65 10.62 20.13
CA PRO A 62 -5.27 10.99 20.42
C PRO A 62 -4.26 9.88 20.10
N VAL A 63 -4.67 8.61 20.06
CA VAL A 63 -3.78 7.49 19.71
C VAL A 63 -4.12 6.96 18.32
N VAL A 64 -3.21 7.08 17.36
CA VAL A 64 -3.39 6.62 15.98
C VAL A 64 -2.34 5.57 15.62
N LEU A 65 -2.80 4.43 15.12
CA LEU A 65 -1.95 3.33 14.64
C LEU A 65 -2.11 3.18 13.12
N LEU A 66 -1.02 3.39 12.40
CA LEU A 66 -0.89 3.05 10.98
C LEU A 66 -0.12 1.75 10.84
N TYR A 67 -0.71 0.74 10.20
CA TYR A 67 -0.08 -0.57 10.08
C TYR A 67 -0.32 -1.23 8.73
N GLY A 68 0.64 -1.98 8.22
CA GLY A 68 0.48 -2.73 6.97
C GLY A 68 1.79 -3.30 6.41
N PRO A 69 1.70 -4.19 5.40
CA PRO A 69 2.87 -4.79 4.75
C PRO A 69 3.64 -3.78 3.88
N ASP A 70 2.99 -2.73 3.37
CA ASP A 70 3.60 -1.68 2.56
C ASP A 70 4.14 -0.56 3.46
N LYS A 71 5.44 -0.64 3.78
CA LYS A 71 6.14 0.38 4.59
C LYS A 71 6.12 1.77 3.95
N GLY A 72 6.11 1.85 2.62
CA GLY A 72 6.03 3.11 1.90
C GLY A 72 4.71 3.82 2.16
N LEU A 73 3.60 3.09 2.04
CA LEU A 73 2.26 3.59 2.32
C LEU A 73 2.06 4.00 3.78
N VAL A 74 2.60 3.22 4.72
CA VAL A 74 2.56 3.55 6.16
C VAL A 74 3.28 4.88 6.42
N ASN A 75 4.51 5.02 5.93
CA ASN A 75 5.31 6.25 6.09
C ASN A 75 4.65 7.46 5.44
N GLU A 76 4.06 7.28 4.25
CA GLU A 76 3.36 8.34 3.53
C GLU A 76 2.16 8.84 4.32
N ARG A 77 1.31 7.93 4.79
CA ARG A 77 0.13 8.27 5.59
C ARG A 77 0.49 8.87 6.94
N ALA A 78 1.58 8.41 7.55
CA ALA A 78 2.10 8.97 8.79
C ALA A 78 2.56 10.42 8.61
N ARG A 79 3.29 10.71 7.51
CA ARG A 79 3.65 12.08 7.13
C ARG A 79 2.42 12.94 6.85
N ARG A 80 1.42 12.41 6.13
CA ARG A 80 0.16 13.13 5.88
C ARG A 80 -0.57 13.46 7.18
N TYR A 81 -0.64 12.52 8.12
CA TYR A 81 -1.22 12.74 9.45
C TYR A 81 -0.45 13.83 10.22
N ALA A 82 0.87 13.72 10.27
CA ALA A 82 1.72 14.67 10.95
C ALA A 82 1.60 16.08 10.35
N ALA A 83 1.58 16.22 9.02
CA ALA A 83 1.36 17.51 8.35
C ALA A 83 -0.03 18.08 8.63
N ALA A 84 -1.07 17.23 8.69
CA ALA A 84 -2.43 17.65 8.98
C ALA A 84 -2.62 18.15 10.43
N SER A 85 -1.73 17.77 11.35
CA SER A 85 -1.72 18.30 12.73
C SER A 85 -1.34 19.79 12.82
N LYS A 86 -0.79 20.37 11.73
CA LYS A 86 -0.28 21.76 11.65
C LYS A 86 0.83 22.09 12.66
N LEU A 87 1.43 21.09 13.29
CA LEU A 87 2.58 21.28 14.17
C LEU A 87 3.87 21.45 13.36
N PRO A 88 4.83 22.27 13.82
CA PRO A 88 6.13 22.38 13.19
C PRO A 88 6.89 21.06 13.32
N LEU A 89 6.98 20.30 12.22
CA LEU A 89 7.58 18.95 12.21
C LEU A 89 9.08 18.92 12.52
N ASP A 90 9.75 20.06 12.38
CA ASP A 90 11.18 20.23 12.62
C ASP A 90 11.48 20.73 14.05
N ASP A 91 10.45 21.07 14.84
CA ASP A 91 10.60 21.51 16.22
C ASP A 91 10.58 20.30 17.17
N PRO A 92 11.69 19.99 17.87
CA PRO A 92 11.77 18.89 18.83
C PRO A 92 10.81 19.03 20.03
N PHE A 93 10.36 20.25 20.34
CA PHE A 93 9.41 20.48 21.44
C PHE A 93 7.97 20.14 21.05
N ALA A 94 7.63 20.32 19.77
CA ALA A 94 6.31 20.00 19.21
C ALA A 94 6.21 18.55 18.72
N VAL A 95 7.26 18.02 18.09
CA VAL A 95 7.28 16.67 17.50
C VAL A 95 8.46 15.85 18.00
N ILE A 96 8.16 14.85 18.82
CA ILE A 96 9.16 13.89 19.31
C ILE A 96 9.10 12.65 18.45
N ARG A 97 10.26 12.21 17.95
CA ARG A 97 10.39 10.96 17.19
C ARG A 97 11.08 9.92 18.06
N MET A 98 10.46 8.76 18.21
CA MET A 98 10.97 7.64 19.01
C MET A 98 10.97 6.36 18.19
N GLU A 99 11.91 5.47 18.48
CA GLU A 99 11.90 4.11 17.93
C GLU A 99 11.18 3.16 18.89
N ALA A 100 10.39 2.22 18.38
CA ALA A 100 9.68 1.24 19.20
C ALA A 100 10.63 0.43 20.11
N ASP A 101 11.85 0.16 19.66
CA ASP A 101 12.85 -0.59 20.43
C ASP A 101 13.43 0.24 21.58
N GLU A 102 13.48 1.58 21.45
CA GLU A 102 13.86 2.47 22.54
C GLU A 102 12.82 2.42 23.67
N ILE A 103 11.54 2.39 23.31
CA ILE A 103 10.43 2.30 24.26
C ILE A 103 10.35 0.89 24.90
N GLU A 104 10.75 -0.15 24.17
CA GLU A 104 10.85 -1.49 24.73
C GLU A 104 12.02 -1.62 25.73
N ALA A 105 13.12 -0.90 25.50
CA ALA A 105 14.21 -0.81 26.47
C ALA A 105 13.75 -0.05 27.73
N ASP A 106 13.13 1.12 27.54
CA ASP A 106 12.67 2.00 28.63
C ASP A 106 11.24 2.52 28.38
N PRO A 107 10.21 1.84 28.91
CA PRO A 107 8.82 2.22 28.72
C PRO A 107 8.42 3.51 29.44
N ALA A 108 9.20 3.95 30.45
CA ALA A 108 8.89 5.15 31.21
C ALA A 108 8.97 6.40 30.31
N LYS A 109 9.93 6.44 29.38
CA LYS A 109 10.11 7.54 28.42
C LYS A 109 8.83 7.93 27.69
N LEU A 110 8.07 6.95 27.20
CA LEU A 110 6.83 7.25 26.47
C LEU A 110 5.77 7.89 27.39
N ALA A 111 5.66 7.42 28.64
CA ALA A 111 4.73 7.97 29.62
C ALA A 111 5.15 9.38 30.07
N ASP A 112 6.45 9.58 30.29
CA ASP A 112 7.02 10.87 30.70
C ASP A 112 6.81 11.93 29.61
N GLU A 113 7.10 11.59 28.35
CA GLU A 113 6.89 12.52 27.23
C GLU A 113 5.41 12.79 26.97
N ALA A 114 4.55 11.76 27.08
CA ALA A 114 3.11 11.92 26.88
C ALA A 114 2.45 12.79 27.97
N GLY A 115 2.94 12.70 29.21
CA GLY A 115 2.47 13.51 30.35
C GLY A 115 3.11 14.89 30.46
N THR A 116 4.16 15.16 29.68
CA THR A 116 4.86 16.46 29.72
C THR A 116 4.02 17.55 29.05
N ILE A 117 3.65 18.56 29.84
CA ILE A 117 2.90 19.74 29.40
C ILE A 117 3.83 20.68 28.62
N SER A 118 3.39 21.14 27.44
CA SER A 118 4.14 22.13 26.66
C SER A 118 4.23 23.46 27.41
N MET A 119 5.44 23.95 27.68
CA MET A 119 5.65 25.24 28.34
C MET A 119 5.22 26.44 27.47
N PHE A 120 5.15 26.28 26.15
CA PHE A 120 4.74 27.32 25.20
C PHE A 120 3.26 27.19 24.79
N GLY A 121 2.53 26.27 25.44
CA GLY A 121 1.19 25.87 25.03
C GLY A 121 1.18 25.10 23.71
N GLY A 122 0.00 24.62 23.32
CA GLY A 122 -0.21 23.94 22.05
C GLY A 122 -0.06 22.42 22.12
N GLN A 123 -0.48 21.78 21.03
CA GLN A 123 -0.53 20.33 20.93
C GLN A 123 0.88 19.77 20.64
N ARG A 124 1.17 18.57 21.14
CA ARG A 124 2.41 17.82 20.87
C ARG A 124 2.10 16.55 20.08
N LEU A 125 3.07 16.08 19.30
CA LEU A 125 3.01 14.83 18.56
C LEU A 125 4.18 13.93 18.93
N ILE A 126 3.89 12.77 19.51
CA ILE A 126 4.85 11.70 19.70
C ILE A 126 4.70 10.73 18.52
N TRP A 127 5.76 10.60 17.74
CA TRP A 127 5.81 9.79 16.53
C TRP A 127 6.73 8.58 16.75
N ILE A 128 6.09 7.43 16.95
CA ILE A 128 6.74 6.15 17.18
C ILE A 128 6.91 5.40 15.87
N LYS A 129 8.15 5.02 15.55
CA LYS A 129 8.50 4.28 14.34
C LYS A 129 8.81 2.81 14.63
N ASN A 130 8.67 1.98 13.59
CA ASN A 130 9.05 0.56 13.59
C ASN A 130 8.37 -0.29 14.69
N ALA A 131 7.11 0.01 15.02
CA ALA A 131 6.35 -0.76 15.98
C ALA A 131 5.91 -2.13 15.43
N GLY A 132 5.76 -3.10 16.33
CA GLY A 132 5.46 -4.48 16.01
C GLY A 132 4.98 -5.28 17.22
N GLY A 133 5.76 -6.29 17.61
CA GLY A 133 5.43 -7.24 18.68
C GLY A 133 5.96 -6.88 20.07
N GLN A 134 6.50 -5.68 20.27
CA GLN A 134 7.09 -5.22 21.53
C GLN A 134 6.05 -5.21 22.67
N LYS A 135 6.27 -5.98 23.73
CA LYS A 135 5.24 -6.20 24.78
C LYS A 135 5.09 -4.99 25.69
N LYS A 136 6.19 -4.34 26.05
CA LYS A 136 6.15 -3.18 26.95
C LYS A 136 5.57 -1.96 26.24
N LEU A 137 5.86 -1.78 24.94
CA LEU A 137 5.20 -0.78 24.11
C LEU A 137 3.67 -0.96 24.12
N VAL A 138 3.18 -2.19 23.97
CA VAL A 138 1.74 -2.49 24.01
C VAL A 138 1.11 -2.07 25.35
N GLU A 139 1.76 -2.37 26.48
CA GLU A 139 1.25 -1.99 27.79
C GLU A 139 1.28 -0.47 28.03
N ALA A 140 2.32 0.21 27.55
CA ALA A 140 2.41 1.67 27.61
C ALA A 140 1.29 2.33 26.78
N VAL A 141 1.06 1.85 25.55
CA VAL A 141 -0.02 2.34 24.67
C VAL A 141 -1.39 2.06 25.29
N LYS A 142 -1.61 0.90 25.92
CA LYS A 142 -2.88 0.62 26.62
C LYS A 142 -3.14 1.61 27.77
N ARG A 143 -2.12 1.94 28.55
CA ARG A 143 -2.25 2.92 29.65
C ARG A 143 -2.61 4.30 29.11
N LEU A 144 -1.88 4.76 28.10
CA LEU A 144 -2.12 6.06 27.46
C LEU A 144 -3.46 6.12 26.72
N ALA A 145 -3.95 5.00 26.20
CA ALA A 145 -5.26 4.96 25.56
C ALA A 145 -6.43 4.89 26.57
N ALA A 146 -6.17 4.40 27.79
CA ALA A 146 -7.14 4.40 28.90
C ALA A 146 -7.22 5.77 29.59
N GLU A 147 -6.08 6.45 29.72
CA GLU A 147 -5.97 7.81 30.26
C GLU A 147 -5.29 8.72 29.22
N PRO A 148 -6.04 9.20 28.21
CA PRO A 148 -5.48 9.96 27.11
C PRO A 148 -4.95 11.32 27.58
N PRO A 149 -3.72 11.70 27.19
CA PRO A 149 -3.22 13.04 27.44
C PRO A 149 -4.06 14.08 26.70
N GLN A 150 -4.31 15.24 27.32
CA GLN A 150 -5.25 16.24 26.78
C GLN A 150 -4.71 16.99 25.56
N GLU A 151 -3.38 17.15 25.46
CA GLU A 151 -2.74 17.97 24.42
C GLU A 151 -1.68 17.20 23.61
N THR A 152 -1.59 15.87 23.78
CA THR A 152 -0.58 15.06 23.10
C THR A 152 -1.23 14.02 22.18
N PHE A 153 -0.81 14.02 20.92
CA PHE A 153 -1.13 12.98 19.95
C PHE A 153 -0.02 11.95 19.89
N ILE A 154 -0.38 10.68 19.74
CA ILE A 154 0.54 9.55 19.63
C ILE A 154 0.28 8.89 18.28
N LEU A 155 1.26 9.00 17.37
CA LEU A 155 1.26 8.37 16.06
C LEU A 155 2.19 7.17 16.07
N ILE A 156 1.67 6.00 15.71
CA ILE A 156 2.41 4.74 15.72
C ILE A 156 2.47 4.17 14.31
N GLU A 157 3.67 3.98 13.78
CA GLU A 157 3.92 3.25 12.53
C GLU A 157 4.29 1.81 12.85
N ALA A 158 3.56 0.86 12.27
CA ALA A 158 3.82 -0.56 12.40
C ALA A 158 3.87 -1.28 11.05
N GLY A 159 4.54 -2.43 11.04
CA GLY A 159 4.49 -3.37 9.92
C GLY A 159 3.15 -4.11 9.82
N ASP A 160 3.14 -5.28 9.18
CA ASP A 160 1.93 -6.08 9.06
C ASP A 160 1.49 -6.68 10.42
N LEU A 161 0.33 -6.25 10.91
CA LEU A 161 -0.25 -6.68 12.18
C LEU A 161 -1.53 -7.51 11.95
N LYS A 162 -1.42 -8.81 12.24
CA LYS A 162 -2.55 -9.74 12.20
C LYS A 162 -3.65 -9.33 13.19
N LYS A 163 -4.90 -9.69 12.88
CA LYS A 163 -6.03 -9.50 13.81
C LYS A 163 -5.74 -10.26 15.10
N GLY A 164 -5.80 -9.59 16.24
CA GLY A 164 -5.41 -10.15 17.54
C GLY A 164 -3.96 -9.87 17.97
N ALA A 165 -3.14 -9.22 17.14
CA ALA A 165 -1.85 -8.71 17.59
C ALA A 165 -2.04 -7.74 18.77
N GLY A 166 -1.14 -7.78 19.76
CA GLY A 166 -1.29 -7.04 21.02
C GLY A 166 -1.46 -5.52 20.81
N LEU A 167 -0.62 -4.92 19.96
CA LEU A 167 -0.65 -3.49 19.64
C LEU A 167 -1.93 -3.08 18.91
N ARG A 168 -2.30 -3.86 17.89
CA ARG A 168 -3.54 -3.64 17.14
C ARG A 168 -4.77 -3.73 18.05
N SER A 169 -4.82 -4.76 18.89
CA SER A 169 -5.94 -4.98 19.81
C SER A 169 -6.00 -3.91 20.90
N ALA A 170 -4.86 -3.40 21.36
CA ALA A 170 -4.80 -2.30 22.33
C ALA A 170 -5.46 -1.02 21.77
N VAL A 171 -5.16 -0.68 20.52
CA VAL A 171 -5.69 0.52 19.87
C VAL A 171 -7.14 0.33 19.40
N GLU A 172 -7.51 -0.82 18.83
CA GLU A 172 -8.88 -1.09 18.35
C GLU A 172 -9.92 -1.11 19.48
N ASN A 173 -9.53 -1.53 20.69
CA ASN A 173 -10.41 -1.61 21.86
C ASN A 173 -10.48 -0.30 22.66
N ALA A 174 -9.58 0.65 22.40
CA ALA A 174 -9.57 1.93 23.10
C ALA A 174 -10.56 2.90 22.47
N SER A 175 -11.34 3.61 23.30
CA SER A 175 -12.22 4.69 22.82
C SER A 175 -11.46 5.88 22.26
N ALA A 176 -10.23 6.09 22.73
CA ALA A 176 -9.30 7.15 22.31
C ALA A 176 -8.33 6.70 21.20
N GLY A 177 -8.46 5.45 20.73
CA GLY A 177 -7.59 4.86 19.70
C GLY A 177 -8.21 4.90 18.31
N MET A 178 -7.39 4.90 17.26
CA MET A 178 -7.81 4.68 15.87
C MET A 178 -6.78 3.83 15.12
N ALA A 179 -7.22 2.67 14.62
CA ALA A 179 -6.39 1.79 13.80
C ALA A 179 -6.70 1.98 12.30
N LEU A 180 -5.65 2.28 11.52
CA LEU A 180 -5.68 2.64 10.11
C LEU A 180 -4.85 1.63 9.28
N PRO A 181 -5.49 0.68 8.58
CA PRO A 181 -4.80 -0.31 7.76
C PRO A 181 -4.24 0.26 6.46
N CYS A 182 -3.00 -0.10 6.15
CA CYS A 182 -2.23 0.29 4.97
C CYS A 182 -1.90 -0.94 4.10
N TYR A 183 -2.94 -1.56 3.55
CA TYR A 183 -2.77 -2.65 2.59
C TYR A 183 -2.59 -2.06 1.18
N SER A 184 -1.59 -2.56 0.45
CA SER A 184 -1.38 -2.25 -0.96
C SER A 184 -2.53 -2.83 -1.78
N ASP A 185 -3.28 -1.95 -2.47
CA ASP A 185 -4.25 -2.36 -3.48
C ASP A 185 -3.54 -2.27 -4.84
N ASP A 186 -2.97 -3.39 -5.32
CA ASP A 186 -1.94 -3.46 -6.38
C ASP A 186 -2.31 -2.78 -7.71
N ALA A 187 -3.59 -2.58 -8.01
CA ALA A 187 -4.04 -1.98 -9.26
C ALA A 187 -4.67 -0.58 -9.11
N ARG A 188 -5.18 -0.23 -7.92
CA ARG A 188 -5.78 1.09 -7.64
C ARG A 188 -4.80 2.04 -6.95
N GLY A 189 -3.78 1.50 -6.30
CA GLY A 189 -2.78 2.29 -5.58
C GLY A 189 -1.90 3.13 -6.51
N ILE A 190 -1.40 2.55 -7.61
CA ILE A 190 -0.50 3.26 -8.54
C ILE A 190 -1.23 4.41 -9.23
N ASP A 191 -2.45 4.16 -9.73
CA ASP A 191 -3.25 5.21 -10.37
C ASP A 191 -3.55 6.37 -9.38
N GLY A 192 -3.83 6.05 -8.11
CA GLY A 192 -4.00 7.07 -7.07
C GLY A 192 -2.73 7.88 -6.77
N VAL A 193 -1.56 7.24 -6.73
CA VAL A 193 -0.28 7.94 -6.53
C VAL A 193 0.05 8.84 -7.73
N ILE A 194 -0.23 8.38 -8.95
CA ILE A 194 -0.10 9.20 -10.17
C ILE A 194 -0.98 10.45 -10.04
N ASP A 195 -2.26 10.28 -9.66
CA ASP A 195 -3.20 11.40 -9.55
C ASP A 195 -2.81 12.37 -8.43
N ASP A 196 -2.39 11.88 -7.26
CA ASP A 196 -1.96 12.70 -6.13
C ASP A 196 -0.76 13.61 -6.51
N ILE A 197 0.25 13.05 -7.18
CA ILE A 197 1.45 13.81 -7.55
C ILE A 197 1.15 14.77 -8.70
N LEU A 198 0.42 14.35 -9.72
CA LEU A 198 0.04 15.25 -10.81
C LEU A 198 -0.82 16.43 -10.31
N ALA A 199 -1.67 16.20 -9.32
CA ALA A 199 -2.45 17.25 -8.66
C ALA A 199 -1.58 18.24 -7.89
N GLU A 200 -0.56 17.76 -7.15
CA GLU A 200 0.40 18.62 -6.44
C GLU A 200 1.17 19.53 -7.41
N TRP A 201 1.57 18.99 -8.55
CA TRP A 201 2.31 19.71 -9.59
C TRP A 201 1.43 20.47 -10.58
N LYS A 202 0.10 20.35 -10.45
CA LYS A 202 -0.91 20.95 -11.35
C LYS A 202 -0.68 20.60 -12.83
N MET A 203 -0.34 19.35 -13.10
CA MET A 203 -0.08 18.83 -14.45
C MET A 203 -1.14 17.83 -14.87
N GLN A 204 -1.30 17.66 -16.18
CA GLN A 204 -2.15 16.64 -16.77
C GLN A 204 -1.29 15.61 -17.52
N ILE A 205 -1.80 14.39 -17.70
CA ILE A 205 -1.11 13.32 -18.45
C ILE A 205 -2.03 12.78 -19.56
N THR A 206 -1.49 12.45 -20.73
CA THR A 206 -2.26 11.75 -21.78
C THR A 206 -2.57 10.32 -21.36
N LEU A 207 -3.65 9.73 -21.90
CA LEU A 207 -4.04 8.36 -21.55
C LEU A 207 -2.94 7.35 -21.91
N ASP A 208 -2.30 7.54 -23.06
CA ASP A 208 -1.24 6.66 -23.54
C ASP A 208 0.04 6.79 -22.70
N ALA A 209 0.41 8.03 -22.32
CA ALA A 209 1.50 8.28 -21.38
C ALA A 209 1.23 7.64 -20.01
N ARG A 210 0.00 7.76 -19.49
CA ARG A 210 -0.38 7.14 -18.21
C ARG A 210 -0.27 5.62 -18.27
N GLN A 211 -0.69 4.98 -19.36
CA GLN A 211 -0.57 3.53 -19.51
C GLN A 211 0.89 3.09 -19.58
N LEU A 212 1.73 3.81 -20.34
CA LEU A 212 3.16 3.53 -20.42
C LEU A 212 3.82 3.67 -19.05
N LEU A 213 3.55 4.78 -18.37
CA LEU A 213 4.05 5.07 -17.04
C LEU A 213 3.66 3.97 -16.05
N ARG A 214 2.38 3.57 -16.01
CA ARG A 214 1.92 2.45 -15.18
C ARG A 214 2.63 1.13 -15.47
N ALA A 215 2.96 0.86 -16.73
CA ALA A 215 3.72 -0.34 -17.10
C ALA A 215 5.21 -0.24 -16.73
N SER A 216 5.72 0.98 -16.58
CA SER A 216 7.12 1.28 -16.27
C SER A 216 7.38 1.36 -14.77
N LEU A 217 6.37 1.72 -13.97
CA LEU A 217 6.44 1.84 -12.52
C LEU A 217 6.28 0.45 -11.86
N GLY A 218 7.12 0.16 -10.87
CA GLY A 218 7.08 -1.09 -10.11
C GLY A 218 6.07 -1.08 -8.95
N GLY A 219 6.00 -2.19 -8.20
CA GLY A 219 5.14 -2.30 -7.01
C GLY A 219 5.64 -1.54 -5.78
N ASP A 220 6.82 -0.92 -5.84
CA ASP A 220 7.35 -0.09 -4.76
C ASP A 220 6.84 1.36 -4.90
N ARG A 221 6.00 1.78 -3.96
CA ARG A 221 5.40 3.13 -3.93
C ARG A 221 6.44 4.24 -3.75
N LEU A 222 7.48 4.03 -2.96
CA LEU A 222 8.51 5.06 -2.72
C LEU A 222 9.32 5.30 -3.99
N ALA A 223 9.72 4.23 -4.66
CA ALA A 223 10.37 4.32 -5.96
C ALA A 223 9.45 4.98 -7.01
N THR A 224 8.18 4.56 -7.03
CA THR A 224 7.17 5.10 -7.94
C THR A 224 7.00 6.62 -7.80
N ARG A 225 6.93 7.11 -6.58
CA ARG A 225 6.79 8.54 -6.30
C ARG A 225 8.02 9.34 -6.71
N GLY A 226 9.23 8.84 -6.43
CA GLY A 226 10.46 9.51 -6.88
C GLY A 226 10.54 9.62 -8.40
N GLU A 227 10.12 8.58 -9.13
CA GLU A 227 10.05 8.60 -10.59
C GLU A 227 9.01 9.60 -11.12
N LEU A 228 7.85 9.69 -10.46
CA LEU A 228 6.80 10.64 -10.79
C LEU A 228 7.20 12.10 -10.52
N GLU A 229 7.81 12.37 -9.37
CA GLU A 229 8.35 13.69 -9.03
C GLU A 229 9.43 14.12 -10.05
N LYS A 230 10.29 13.18 -10.47
CA LYS A 230 11.30 13.40 -11.52
C LYS A 230 10.67 13.69 -12.88
N LEU A 231 9.62 12.96 -13.27
CA LEU A 231 8.87 13.22 -14.51
C LEU A 231 8.22 14.61 -14.49
N CYS A 232 7.62 15.02 -13.37
CA CYS A 232 7.04 16.35 -13.21
C CYS A 232 8.11 17.45 -13.25
N LEU A 233 9.29 17.20 -12.68
CA LEU A 233 10.44 18.10 -12.78
C LEU A 233 10.95 18.23 -14.22
N TYR A 234 11.05 17.13 -14.96
CA TYR A 234 11.47 17.11 -16.37
C TYR A 234 10.52 17.91 -17.25
N THR A 235 9.22 17.73 -17.04
CA THR A 235 8.15 18.38 -17.81
C THR A 235 7.76 19.75 -17.26
N ARG A 236 8.52 20.30 -16.31
CA ARG A 236 8.22 21.59 -15.68
C ARG A 236 8.13 22.71 -16.72
N GLY A 237 6.98 23.37 -16.76
CA GLY A 237 6.65 24.39 -17.77
C GLY A 237 5.72 23.89 -18.88
N LYS A 238 5.48 22.57 -18.98
CA LYS A 238 4.40 21.99 -19.76
C LYS A 238 3.17 21.78 -18.87
N GLU A 239 1.99 22.04 -19.42
CA GLU A 239 0.71 21.77 -18.74
C GLU A 239 0.28 20.29 -18.86
N ARG A 240 0.79 19.61 -19.90
CA ARG A 240 0.43 18.23 -20.23
C ARG A 240 1.66 17.39 -20.56
N ILE A 241 1.76 16.24 -19.92
CA ILE A 241 2.77 15.19 -20.12
C ILE A 241 2.30 14.27 -21.23
N ASP A 242 3.13 14.07 -22.26
CA ASP A 242 2.86 13.14 -23.35
C ASP A 242 3.71 11.86 -23.26
N ILE A 243 3.48 10.91 -24.17
CA ILE A 243 4.11 9.60 -24.16
C ILE A 243 5.62 9.68 -24.33
N ASP A 244 6.11 10.64 -25.11
CA ASP A 244 7.55 10.83 -25.33
C ASP A 244 8.26 11.39 -24.09
N ASP A 245 7.59 12.25 -23.32
CA ASP A 245 8.11 12.75 -22.05
C ASP A 245 8.32 11.60 -21.05
N VAL A 246 7.36 10.65 -21.00
CA VAL A 246 7.49 9.46 -20.14
C VAL A 246 8.66 8.58 -20.61
N ARG A 247 8.84 8.40 -21.92
CA ARG A 247 9.96 7.61 -22.47
C ARG A 247 11.33 8.21 -22.12
N GLU A 248 11.44 9.53 -22.16
CA GLU A 248 12.70 10.22 -21.92
C GLU A 248 13.02 10.36 -20.42
N ALA A 249 12.02 10.66 -19.59
CA ALA A 249 12.23 10.96 -18.18
C ALA A 249 12.18 9.71 -17.28
N VAL A 250 11.31 8.74 -17.58
CA VAL A 250 11.18 7.52 -16.77
C VAL A 250 12.15 6.48 -17.33
N GLY A 251 13.41 6.67 -16.94
CA GLY A 251 14.49 5.73 -17.22
C GLY A 251 14.26 4.38 -16.55
N ASP A 252 13.92 3.39 -17.38
CA ASP A 252 14.08 1.94 -17.23
C ASP A 252 14.24 1.41 -15.78
N VAL A 253 13.14 1.37 -15.04
CA VAL A 253 13.05 0.58 -13.81
C VAL A 253 13.11 -0.89 -14.20
N ALA A 254 14.32 -1.45 -14.39
CA ALA A 254 14.75 -2.86 -14.51
C ALA A 254 13.92 -3.89 -15.33
N GLY A 255 12.59 -3.81 -15.33
CA GLY A 255 11.65 -4.60 -16.10
C GLY A 255 11.57 -4.23 -17.58
N LEU A 256 11.73 -2.96 -17.97
CA LEU A 256 11.70 -2.56 -19.40
C LEU A 256 12.98 -3.00 -20.14
N SER A 257 14.15 -2.95 -19.51
CA SER A 257 15.43 -3.38 -20.10
C SER A 257 15.47 -4.88 -20.39
N THR A 258 14.88 -5.68 -19.50
CA THR A 258 14.80 -7.13 -19.63
C THR A 258 13.78 -7.51 -20.72
N ASP A 259 12.63 -6.83 -20.76
CA ASP A 259 11.61 -7.07 -21.79
C ASP A 259 12.10 -6.61 -23.18
N GLU A 260 12.92 -5.56 -23.29
CA GLU A 260 13.54 -5.16 -24.56
C GLU A 260 14.45 -6.26 -25.14
N VAL A 261 15.27 -6.92 -24.30
CA VAL A 261 16.08 -8.06 -24.74
C VAL A 261 15.19 -9.18 -25.26
N VAL A 262 14.11 -9.50 -24.55
CA VAL A 262 13.20 -10.58 -24.94
C VAL A 262 12.42 -10.23 -26.20
N ASP A 263 12.01 -8.98 -26.38
CA ASP A 263 11.34 -8.50 -27.58
C ASP A 263 12.27 -8.58 -28.80
N ALA A 264 13.56 -8.25 -28.64
CA ALA A 264 14.56 -8.43 -29.69
C ALA A 264 14.74 -9.92 -30.06
N VAL A 265 14.76 -10.81 -29.07
CA VAL A 265 14.80 -12.28 -29.27
C VAL A 265 13.56 -12.76 -30.03
N LEU A 266 12.37 -12.32 -29.63
CA LEU A 266 11.10 -12.68 -30.28
C LEU A 266 11.03 -12.14 -31.72
N ALA A 267 11.55 -10.94 -31.97
CA ALA A 267 11.60 -10.34 -33.30
C ALA A 267 12.66 -10.99 -34.22
N GLY A 268 13.70 -11.59 -33.64
CA GLY A 268 14.89 -12.07 -34.35
C GLY A 268 15.87 -10.96 -34.73
N ASP A 269 15.85 -9.83 -34.01
CA ASP A 269 16.70 -8.66 -34.26
C ASP A 269 18.02 -8.80 -33.49
N LEU A 270 19.03 -9.39 -34.14
CA LEU A 270 20.34 -9.67 -33.53
C LEU A 270 21.11 -8.40 -33.12
N PRO A 271 21.20 -7.34 -33.96
CA PRO A 271 21.85 -6.10 -33.55
C PRO A 271 21.21 -5.48 -32.30
N ARG A 272 19.87 -5.42 -32.25
CA ARG A 272 19.17 -4.88 -31.09
C ARG A 272 19.35 -5.75 -29.85
N PHE A 273 19.35 -7.07 -30.01
CA PHE A 273 19.60 -8.02 -28.93
C PHE A 273 20.95 -7.79 -28.26
N GLU A 274 22.05 -7.68 -29.01
CA GLU A 274 23.39 -7.50 -28.43
C GLU A 274 23.49 -6.19 -27.64
N ILE A 275 22.97 -5.09 -28.20
CA ILE A 275 22.98 -3.77 -27.53
C ILE A 275 22.18 -3.83 -26.22
N ALA A 276 20.97 -4.39 -26.27
CA ALA A 276 20.10 -4.47 -25.10
C ALA A 276 20.68 -5.42 -24.03
N PHE A 277 21.25 -6.56 -24.45
CA PHE A 277 21.86 -7.53 -23.55
C PHE A 277 23.06 -6.93 -22.82
N ASP A 278 23.96 -6.24 -23.53
CA ASP A 278 25.11 -5.57 -22.94
C ASP A 278 24.67 -4.48 -21.94
N ARG A 279 23.59 -3.76 -22.23
CA ARG A 279 23.01 -2.76 -21.32
C ARG A 279 22.57 -3.40 -20.00
N VAL A 280 21.82 -4.50 -20.05
CA VAL A 280 21.32 -5.23 -18.86
C VAL A 280 22.47 -5.82 -18.03
N VAL A 281 23.52 -6.32 -18.67
CA VAL A 281 24.69 -6.84 -17.95
C VAL A 281 25.45 -5.70 -17.27
N LYS A 282 25.62 -4.56 -17.95
CA LYS A 282 26.32 -3.38 -17.41
C LYS A 282 25.56 -2.68 -16.28
N SER A 283 24.23 -2.77 -16.24
CA SER A 283 23.41 -2.22 -15.16
C SER A 283 23.51 -3.00 -13.84
N GLY A 284 24.23 -4.14 -13.82
CA GLY A 284 24.35 -4.99 -12.64
C GLY A 284 23.09 -5.82 -12.34
N THR A 285 22.13 -5.83 -13.25
CA THR A 285 20.92 -6.64 -13.14
C THR A 285 21.29 -8.13 -13.20
N ALA A 286 20.72 -8.94 -12.30
CA ALA A 286 21.01 -10.37 -12.24
C ALA A 286 20.66 -11.05 -13.58
N PRO A 287 21.63 -11.65 -14.31
CA PRO A 287 21.41 -12.19 -15.67
C PRO A 287 20.31 -13.26 -15.75
N PHE A 288 20.08 -14.01 -14.66
CA PHE A 288 19.01 -15.01 -14.59
C PHE A 288 17.59 -14.43 -14.78
N LEU A 289 17.40 -13.13 -14.51
CA LEU A 289 16.13 -12.45 -14.76
C LEU A 289 15.78 -12.40 -16.25
N LEU A 290 16.76 -12.36 -17.14
CA LEU A 290 16.56 -12.44 -18.60
C LEU A 290 15.96 -13.78 -19.02
N LEU A 291 16.46 -14.89 -18.47
CA LEU A 291 15.90 -16.21 -18.75
C LEU A 291 14.47 -16.34 -18.21
N THR A 292 14.22 -15.81 -17.01
CA THR A 292 12.88 -15.85 -16.40
C THR A 292 11.88 -15.02 -17.20
N ALA A 293 12.28 -13.82 -17.65
CA ALA A 293 11.47 -12.98 -18.51
C ALA A 293 11.21 -13.65 -19.87
N ALA A 294 12.24 -14.21 -20.51
CA ALA A 294 12.10 -14.96 -21.75
C ALA A 294 11.10 -16.11 -21.60
N MET A 295 11.23 -16.94 -20.56
CA MET A 295 10.30 -18.04 -20.29
C MET A 295 8.86 -17.55 -20.16
N ARG A 296 8.62 -16.48 -19.38
CA ARG A 296 7.29 -15.88 -19.23
C ARG A 296 6.69 -15.44 -20.57
N GLN A 297 7.47 -14.74 -21.41
CA GLN A 297 6.99 -14.27 -22.71
C GLN A 297 6.74 -15.45 -23.68
N PHE A 298 7.63 -16.44 -23.75
CA PHE A 298 7.43 -17.63 -24.59
C PHE A 298 6.24 -18.49 -24.14
N GLN A 299 5.99 -18.60 -22.82
CA GLN A 299 4.79 -19.25 -22.28
C GLN A 299 3.51 -18.50 -22.67
N GLN A 300 3.55 -17.16 -22.62
CA GLN A 300 2.42 -16.34 -23.07
C GLN A 300 2.14 -16.56 -24.56
N VAL A 301 3.17 -16.53 -25.41
CA VAL A 301 3.04 -16.81 -26.85
C VAL A 301 2.52 -18.24 -27.09
N GLN A 302 2.98 -19.23 -26.32
CA GLN A 302 2.51 -20.62 -26.42
C GLN A 302 1.03 -20.76 -26.07
N ALA A 303 0.57 -20.12 -25.00
CA ALA A 303 -0.84 -20.11 -24.62
C ALA A 303 -1.72 -19.46 -25.71
N LEU A 304 -1.29 -18.30 -26.23
CA LEU A 304 -2.01 -17.61 -27.31
C LEU A 304 -2.00 -18.40 -28.61
N ARG A 305 -0.88 -19.04 -28.96
CA ARG A 305 -0.79 -19.92 -30.13
C ARG A 305 -1.75 -21.10 -30.02
N HIS A 306 -1.83 -21.71 -28.84
CA HIS A 306 -2.76 -22.82 -28.60
C HIS A 306 -4.24 -22.40 -28.78
N ILE A 307 -4.60 -21.20 -28.31
CA ILE A 307 -5.94 -20.62 -28.54
C ILE A 307 -6.17 -20.38 -30.03
N ALA A 308 -5.20 -19.81 -30.74
CA ALA A 308 -5.29 -19.59 -32.19
C ALA A 308 -5.55 -20.88 -32.97
N ASP A 309 -4.81 -21.95 -32.63
CA ASP A 309 -4.93 -23.25 -33.28
C ASP A 309 -6.26 -23.96 -32.94
N THR A 310 -6.69 -23.90 -31.68
CA THR A 310 -7.92 -24.59 -31.21
C THR A 310 -9.19 -23.89 -31.68
N GLU A 311 -9.24 -22.56 -31.58
CA GLU A 311 -10.41 -21.76 -31.97
C GLU A 311 -10.39 -21.36 -33.46
N ARG A 312 -9.33 -21.71 -34.20
CA ARG A 312 -9.10 -21.33 -35.61
C ARG A 312 -9.24 -19.83 -35.85
N LYS A 313 -8.81 -19.02 -34.87
CA LYS A 313 -8.84 -17.55 -34.94
C LYS A 313 -7.53 -17.01 -35.50
N SER A 314 -7.60 -15.87 -36.19
CA SER A 314 -6.41 -15.16 -36.63
C SER A 314 -5.59 -14.65 -35.43
N ALA A 315 -4.28 -14.51 -35.61
CA ALA A 315 -3.37 -14.01 -34.57
C ALA A 315 -3.82 -12.65 -34.02
N SER A 316 -4.34 -11.76 -34.87
CA SER A 316 -4.85 -10.44 -34.46
C SER A 316 -6.06 -10.51 -33.53
N MET A 317 -7.01 -11.40 -33.81
CA MET A 317 -8.18 -11.59 -32.94
C MET A 317 -7.79 -12.19 -31.58
N VAL A 318 -6.85 -13.14 -31.57
CA VAL A 318 -6.37 -13.75 -30.34
C VAL A 318 -5.67 -12.73 -29.45
N VAL A 319 -4.78 -11.91 -30.02
CA VAL A 319 -4.09 -10.82 -29.29
C VAL A 319 -5.06 -9.77 -28.77
N ALA A 320 -6.09 -9.40 -29.55
CA ALA A 320 -7.12 -8.47 -29.11
C ALA A 320 -7.97 -9.01 -27.95
N SER A 321 -8.19 -10.32 -27.91
CA SER A 321 -8.96 -11.01 -26.84
C SER A 321 -8.13 -11.47 -25.64
N ALA A 322 -6.82 -11.23 -25.64
CA ALA A 322 -5.90 -11.72 -24.62
C ALA A 322 -6.21 -11.17 -23.22
N ARG A 323 -6.12 -12.03 -22.22
CA ARG A 323 -6.22 -11.67 -20.80
C ARG A 323 -5.02 -12.24 -20.04
N PRO A 324 -4.16 -11.42 -19.39
CA PRO A 324 -4.20 -9.95 -19.32
C PRO A 324 -4.01 -9.24 -20.68
N PRO A 325 -4.53 -7.99 -20.83
CA PRO A 325 -4.37 -7.23 -22.07
C PRO A 325 -2.90 -7.00 -22.43
N ILE A 326 -2.56 -7.25 -23.71
CA ILE A 326 -1.22 -6.97 -24.24
C ILE A 326 -1.10 -5.48 -24.53
N PHE A 327 -0.01 -4.88 -24.06
CA PHE A 327 0.29 -3.46 -24.27
C PHE A 327 0.34 -3.12 -25.78
N PHE A 328 -0.20 -1.97 -26.17
CA PHE A 328 -0.53 -1.68 -27.57
C PHE A 328 0.68 -1.73 -28.51
N ASN A 329 1.87 -1.33 -28.05
CA ASN A 329 3.12 -1.37 -28.83
C ASN A 329 3.63 -2.80 -29.10
N ARG A 330 3.29 -3.75 -28.22
CA ARG A 330 3.71 -5.16 -28.30
C ARG A 330 2.73 -6.02 -29.07
N LYS A 331 1.52 -5.53 -29.35
CA LYS A 331 0.50 -6.28 -30.12
C LYS A 331 1.05 -6.80 -31.44
N LYS A 332 1.64 -5.94 -32.27
CA LYS A 332 2.21 -6.32 -33.57
C LYS A 332 3.34 -7.35 -33.44
N LEU A 333 4.19 -7.21 -32.42
CA LEU A 333 5.28 -8.13 -32.15
C LEU A 333 4.75 -9.52 -31.76
N ILE A 334 3.77 -9.57 -30.86
CA ILE A 334 3.15 -10.83 -30.42
C ILE A 334 2.31 -11.47 -31.54
N GLU A 335 1.58 -10.70 -32.35
CA GLU A 335 0.88 -11.20 -33.54
C GLU A 335 1.85 -11.86 -34.53
N THR A 336 3.00 -11.20 -34.74
CA THR A 336 4.08 -11.72 -35.58
C THR A 336 4.71 -12.98 -34.97
N ALA A 337 4.88 -13.03 -33.65
CA ALA A 337 5.39 -14.22 -32.97
C ALA A 337 4.41 -15.40 -33.09
N ILE A 338 3.11 -15.20 -32.85
CA ILE A 338 2.09 -16.25 -32.96
C ILE A 338 2.03 -16.82 -34.39
N SER A 339 2.18 -15.97 -35.41
CA SER A 339 2.18 -16.43 -36.80
C SER A 339 3.44 -17.20 -37.19
N ARG A 340 4.62 -16.82 -36.66
CA ARG A 340 5.91 -17.44 -36.98
C ARG A 340 6.18 -18.74 -36.21
N TRP A 341 5.77 -18.83 -34.95
CA TRP A 341 6.09 -19.96 -34.09
C TRP A 341 4.97 -21.01 -34.09
N THR A 342 5.36 -22.29 -34.23
CA THR A 342 4.46 -23.44 -34.08
C THR A 342 4.48 -23.96 -32.63
N GLY A 343 3.43 -24.67 -32.21
CA GLY A 343 3.39 -25.29 -30.87
C GLY A 343 4.61 -26.17 -30.57
N GLU A 344 5.05 -26.99 -31.52
CA GLU A 344 6.25 -27.83 -31.38
C GLU A 344 7.54 -27.01 -31.19
N SER A 345 7.69 -25.93 -31.96
CA SER A 345 8.86 -25.06 -31.84
C SER A 345 8.91 -24.34 -30.49
N LEU A 346 7.76 -23.89 -29.97
CA LEU A 346 7.65 -23.24 -28.67
C LEU A 346 7.99 -24.20 -27.53
N THR A 347 7.55 -25.46 -27.61
CA THR A 347 7.95 -26.50 -26.64
C THR A 347 9.46 -26.71 -26.63
N ARG A 348 10.08 -26.82 -27.83
CA ARG A 348 11.54 -26.98 -27.96
C ARG A 348 12.32 -25.79 -27.39
N ILE A 349 11.85 -24.56 -27.61
CA ILE A 349 12.46 -23.35 -27.03
C ILE A 349 12.35 -23.37 -25.51
N MET A 350 11.20 -23.76 -24.97
CA MET A 350 10.99 -23.84 -23.53
C MET A 350 12.00 -24.80 -22.87
N GLU A 351 12.21 -25.97 -23.48
CA GLU A 351 13.23 -26.93 -23.02
C GLU A 351 14.66 -26.36 -23.10
N ARG A 352 14.97 -25.57 -24.14
CA ARG A 352 16.27 -24.90 -24.25
C ARG A 352 16.48 -23.84 -23.19
N LEU A 353 15.45 -23.03 -22.91
CA LEU A 353 15.49 -22.02 -21.84
C LEU A 353 15.68 -22.69 -20.47
N GLN A 354 14.94 -23.77 -20.19
CA GLN A 354 15.10 -24.53 -18.95
C GLN A 354 16.50 -25.15 -18.80
N ARG A 355 17.09 -25.65 -19.90
CA ARG A 355 18.49 -26.11 -19.90
C ARG A 355 19.47 -24.98 -19.61
N ALA A 356 19.30 -23.81 -20.23
CA ALA A 356 20.14 -22.63 -19.97
C ALA A 356 20.02 -22.15 -18.51
N VAL A 357 18.83 -22.26 -17.91
CA VAL A 357 18.62 -22.00 -16.47
C VAL A 357 19.43 -22.97 -15.62
N LEU A 358 19.35 -24.27 -15.90
CA LEU A 358 20.09 -25.28 -15.14
C LEU A 358 21.61 -25.08 -15.27
N GLU A 359 22.09 -24.85 -16.48
CA GLU A 359 23.52 -24.72 -16.79
C GLU A 359 24.12 -23.44 -16.18
N SER A 360 23.43 -22.31 -16.29
CA SER A 360 23.85 -21.04 -15.67
C SER A 360 23.90 -21.12 -14.14
N ARG A 361 23.02 -21.91 -13.50
CA ARG A 361 23.04 -22.15 -12.04
C ARG A 361 24.15 -23.09 -11.60
N ARG A 362 24.44 -24.13 -12.40
CA ARG A 362 25.55 -25.06 -12.11
C ARG A 362 26.91 -24.39 -12.27
N ASN A 363 27.03 -23.45 -13.21
CA ASN A 363 28.27 -22.76 -13.53
C ASN A 363 28.13 -21.25 -13.31
N ALA A 364 28.07 -20.81 -12.05
CA ALA A 364 27.81 -19.41 -11.69
C ALA A 364 28.79 -18.41 -12.34
N ALA A 365 30.08 -18.78 -12.42
CA ALA A 365 31.13 -17.97 -13.05
C ALA A 365 30.94 -17.76 -14.56
N LEU A 366 30.22 -18.65 -15.24
CA LEU A 366 29.95 -18.60 -16.68
C LEU A 366 28.47 -18.27 -16.99
N SER A 367 27.71 -17.81 -15.99
CA SER A 367 26.28 -17.54 -16.15
C SER A 367 25.98 -16.56 -17.29
N VAL A 368 26.69 -15.44 -17.38
CA VAL A 368 26.51 -14.43 -18.45
C VAL A 368 26.72 -15.00 -19.86
N PRO A 369 27.86 -15.64 -20.20
CA PRO A 369 28.06 -16.19 -21.55
C PRO A 369 27.09 -17.32 -21.88
N ILE A 370 26.74 -18.19 -20.92
CA ILE A 370 25.74 -19.26 -21.13
C ILE A 370 24.38 -18.67 -21.50
N ILE A 371 23.94 -17.65 -20.76
CA ILE A 371 22.65 -16.98 -21.00
C ILE A 371 22.66 -16.26 -22.34
N ARG A 372 23.75 -15.54 -22.66
CA ARG A 372 23.91 -14.85 -23.96
C ARG A 372 23.80 -15.86 -25.11
N GLN A 373 24.56 -16.96 -25.04
CA GLN A 373 24.55 -17.99 -26.09
C GLN A 373 23.17 -18.63 -26.25
N GLY A 374 22.48 -18.92 -25.13
CA GLY A 374 21.13 -19.50 -25.16
C GLY A 374 20.10 -18.59 -25.83
N LEU A 375 20.09 -17.30 -25.48
CA LEU A 375 19.17 -16.32 -26.08
C LEU A 375 19.54 -15.98 -27.53
N LEU A 376 20.84 -15.92 -27.85
CA LEU A 376 21.31 -15.72 -29.21
C LEU A 376 20.86 -16.86 -30.14
N ALA A 377 20.97 -18.11 -29.68
CA ALA A 377 20.53 -19.27 -30.45
C ALA A 377 19.02 -19.21 -30.77
N ILE A 378 18.20 -18.77 -29.81
CA ILE A 378 16.75 -18.58 -30.01
C ILE A 378 16.48 -17.42 -30.96
N SER A 379 17.23 -16.33 -30.86
CA SER A 379 17.11 -15.16 -31.75
C SER A 379 17.41 -15.52 -33.20
N VAL A 380 18.45 -16.33 -33.44
CA VAL A 380 18.78 -16.84 -34.79
C VAL A 380 17.67 -17.75 -35.33
N GLU A 381 17.05 -18.57 -34.47
CA GLU A 381 15.91 -19.40 -34.86
C GLU A 381 14.68 -18.55 -35.22
N SER A 382 14.42 -17.49 -34.45
CA SER A 382 13.38 -16.50 -34.76
C SER A 382 13.60 -15.83 -36.12
N LEU A 383 14.84 -15.41 -36.39
CA LEU A 383 15.23 -14.79 -37.66
C LEU A 383 15.05 -15.75 -38.85
N ARG A 384 15.34 -17.04 -38.67
CA ARG A 384 15.11 -18.06 -39.71
C ARG A 384 13.63 -18.27 -40.00
N ASN A 385 12.80 -18.29 -38.96
CA ASN A 385 11.35 -18.41 -39.10
C ASN A 385 10.71 -17.16 -39.71
N ALA A 386 11.36 -16.00 -39.61
CA ALA A 386 10.91 -14.77 -40.28
C ALA A 386 11.17 -14.74 -41.80
N ARG A 387 12.07 -15.60 -42.30
CA ARG A 387 12.45 -15.69 -43.73
C ARG A 387 11.73 -16.80 -44.49
N ARG A 388 11.05 -17.69 -43.78
CA ARG A 388 10.16 -18.72 -44.33
C ARG A 388 8.76 -18.15 -44.42
#